data_AF-A0A5C6TC12-F1
#
_entry.id   AF-A0A5C6TC12-F1
#
_cell.length_a   1.000
_cell.length_b   1.000
_cell.length_c   1.000
_cell.angle_alpha   90.00
_cell.angle_beta   90.00
_cell.angle_gamma   90.00
#
_symmetry.space_group_name_H-M   'P 1'
#
loop_
_entity.id
_entity.type
_entity.pdbx_description
1 polymer ?
#
loop_
_entity_poly.entity_id
_entity_poly.type
_entity_poly.pdbx_seq_one_letter_code
_entity_poly.pdbx_strand_id
1 'polypeptide(L)'
;MNFFRSFFTRATSPGTMTQASTKVQQLIDNNSVVVFSKSYCPYCKQTKKTLDELNAEYELLELDEVSDGSALQDALEQISGQRTVPNVYIKQQHIGGNSDVQSLKSGGKLASLLKEAGALKA
;
A
#
# COMPACT_ATOMS: atom_id res chain seq x y z
N MET A 1 -42.58 4.43 -11.79
CA MET A 1 -41.78 5.63 -11.47
C MET A 1 -40.34 5.21 -11.29
N ASN A 2 -39.45 5.64 -12.19
CA ASN A 2 -38.01 5.37 -12.14
C ASN A 2 -37.35 6.06 -10.93
N PHE A 3 -36.68 5.27 -10.09
CA PHE A 3 -35.73 5.76 -9.09
C PHE A 3 -34.49 4.87 -9.10
N PHE A 4 -33.60 5.10 -10.07
CA PHE A 4 -32.21 4.70 -9.95
C PHE A 4 -31.36 5.89 -10.39
N ARG A 5 -30.97 6.71 -9.42
CA ARG A 5 -29.88 7.66 -9.60
C ARG A 5 -28.59 6.85 -9.66
N SER A 6 -28.06 6.76 -10.87
CA SER A 6 -26.69 6.32 -11.15
C SER A 6 -25.72 7.20 -10.36
N PHE A 7 -25.16 6.65 -9.29
CA PHE A 7 -23.94 7.20 -8.71
C PHE A 7 -22.83 6.94 -9.72
N PHE A 8 -22.48 7.97 -10.49
CA PHE A 8 -21.27 7.99 -11.30
C PHE A 8 -20.08 7.81 -10.37
N THR A 9 -19.64 6.56 -10.17
CA THR A 9 -18.25 6.28 -9.78
C THR A 9 -17.40 6.88 -10.87
N ARG A 10 -16.50 7.79 -10.52
CA ARG A 10 -15.49 8.32 -11.43
C ARG A 10 -14.62 7.15 -11.89
N ALA A 11 -15.01 6.52 -13.00
CA ALA A 11 -14.13 5.66 -13.75
C ALA A 11 -12.94 6.52 -14.17
N THR A 12 -11.75 6.13 -13.73
CA THR A 12 -10.51 6.63 -14.33
C THR A 12 -10.63 6.38 -15.83
N SER A 13 -10.42 7.45 -16.61
CA SER A 13 -10.48 7.39 -18.06
C SER A 13 -9.54 6.27 -18.57
N PRO A 14 -9.89 5.51 -19.63
CA PRO A 14 -9.05 4.46 -20.18
C PRO A 14 -7.88 5.08 -20.97
N GLY A 15 -7.00 5.80 -20.27
CA GLY A 15 -5.64 6.02 -20.70
C GLY A 15 -4.84 4.78 -20.33
N THR A 16 -4.08 4.24 -21.27
CA THR A 16 -3.35 2.98 -21.17
C THR A 16 -2.54 2.89 -19.87
N MET A 17 -2.99 2.10 -18.89
CA MET A 17 -2.19 1.78 -17.70
C MET A 17 -0.92 1.04 -18.14
N THR A 18 0.24 1.44 -17.62
CA THR A 18 1.48 0.69 -17.89
C THR A 18 1.44 -0.68 -17.20
N GLN A 19 2.29 -1.62 -17.62
CA GLN A 19 2.42 -2.91 -16.93
C GLN A 19 2.80 -2.74 -15.45
N ALA A 20 3.67 -1.77 -15.14
CA ALA A 20 4.06 -1.45 -13.78
C ALA A 20 2.88 -0.92 -12.94
N SER A 21 2.12 0.04 -13.49
CA SER A 21 0.93 0.57 -12.81
C SER A 21 -0.13 -0.52 -12.56
N THR A 22 -0.29 -1.44 -13.51
CA THR A 22 -1.19 -2.60 -13.35
C THR A 22 -0.70 -3.54 -12.24
N LYS A 23 0.59 -3.87 -12.21
CA LYS A 23 1.18 -4.73 -11.17
C LYS A 23 1.08 -4.11 -9.78
N VAL A 24 1.38 -2.82 -9.63
CA VAL A 24 1.21 -2.09 -8.36
C VAL A 24 -0.25 -2.13 -7.91
N GLN A 25 -1.19 -1.82 -8.81
CA GLN A 25 -2.60 -1.82 -8.48
C GLN A 25 -3.10 -3.21 -8.07
N GLN A 26 -2.69 -4.26 -8.77
CA GLN A 26 -3.04 -5.65 -8.42
C GLN A 26 -2.53 -6.05 -7.04
N LEU A 27 -1.30 -5.66 -6.68
CA LEU A 27 -0.77 -5.92 -5.33
C LEU A 27 -1.62 -5.21 -4.27
N ILE A 28 -2.00 -3.95 -4.50
CA ILE A 28 -2.83 -3.16 -3.59
C ILE A 28 -4.25 -3.76 -3.46
N ASP A 29 -4.85 -4.20 -4.57
CA ASP A 29 -6.23 -4.70 -4.60
C ASP A 29 -6.37 -6.09 -3.95
N ASN A 30 -5.36 -6.95 -4.14
CA ASN A 30 -5.43 -8.36 -3.74
C ASN A 30 -4.92 -8.64 -2.32
N ASN A 31 -4.32 -7.65 -1.64
CA ASN A 31 -3.71 -7.86 -0.32
C ASN A 31 -4.27 -6.88 0.72
N SER A 32 -4.49 -7.38 1.94
CA SER A 32 -4.95 -6.56 3.06
C SER A 32 -3.93 -5.51 3.49
N VAL A 33 -2.64 -5.82 3.39
CA VAL A 33 -1.53 -4.90 3.66
C VAL A 33 -0.45 -5.14 2.61
N VAL A 34 0.09 -4.06 2.05
CA VAL A 34 1.22 -4.10 1.13
C VAL A 34 2.29 -3.13 1.59
N VAL A 35 3.54 -3.57 1.55
CA VAL A 35 4.72 -2.74 1.80
C VAL A 35 5.60 -2.77 0.56
N PHE A 36 5.64 -1.66 -0.17
CA PHE A 36 6.66 -1.43 -1.19
C PHE A 36 7.91 -0.88 -0.50
N SER A 37 9.03 -1.57 -0.68
CA SER A 37 10.23 -1.44 0.16
C SER A 37 11.50 -1.38 -0.68
N LYS A 38 12.64 -1.11 -0.02
CA LYS A 38 13.95 -1.49 -0.52
C LYS A 38 14.75 -2.21 0.57
N SER A 39 15.48 -3.26 0.20
CA SER A 39 16.13 -4.20 1.13
C SER A 39 17.11 -3.49 2.09
N TYR A 40 17.81 -2.47 1.58
CA TYR A 40 18.80 -1.70 2.31
C TYR A 40 18.21 -0.55 3.15
N CYS A 41 16.94 -0.18 2.93
CA CYS A 41 16.35 1.03 3.51
C CYS A 41 16.04 0.86 5.01
N PRO A 42 16.63 1.69 5.90
CA PRO A 42 16.41 1.56 7.35
C PRO A 42 14.95 1.86 7.76
N TYR A 43 14.28 2.80 7.08
CA TYR A 43 12.88 3.10 7.35
C TYR A 43 11.95 1.95 6.95
N CYS A 44 12.28 1.22 5.89
CA CYS A 44 11.54 0.01 5.50
C CYS A 44 11.70 -1.09 6.54
N LYS A 45 12.94 -1.31 7.04
CA LYS A 45 13.20 -2.26 8.13
C LYS A 45 12.39 -1.93 9.38
N GLN A 46 12.31 -0.65 9.76
CA GLN A 46 11.52 -0.22 10.92
C GLN A 46 10.01 -0.41 10.71
N THR A 47 9.51 -0.17 9.49
CA THR A 47 8.10 -0.42 9.14
C THR A 47 7.77 -1.91 9.23
N LYS A 48 8.58 -2.78 8.61
CA LYS A 48 8.42 -4.24 8.70
C LYS A 48 8.41 -4.72 10.15
N LYS A 49 9.42 -4.32 10.94
CA LYS A 49 9.49 -4.62 12.38
C LYS A 49 8.23 -4.20 13.14
N THR A 50 7.68 -3.02 12.82
CA THR A 50 6.46 -2.52 13.49
C THR A 50 5.23 -3.36 13.17
N LEU A 51 5.10 -3.82 11.93
CA LEU A 51 4.03 -4.72 11.51
C LEU A 51 4.22 -6.11 12.13
N ASP A 52 5.45 -6.62 12.12
CA ASP A 52 5.81 -7.91 12.73
C ASP A 52 5.52 -7.94 14.24
N GLU A 53 5.85 -6.86 14.98
CA GLU A 53 5.55 -6.70 16.41
C GLU A 53 4.05 -6.75 16.72
N LEU A 54 3.20 -6.38 15.75
CA LEU A 54 1.75 -6.46 15.86
C LEU A 54 1.19 -7.78 15.35
N ASN A 55 2.05 -8.72 14.93
CA ASN A 55 1.68 -9.97 14.26
C ASN A 55 0.83 -9.75 13.00
N ALA A 56 1.12 -8.69 12.24
CA ALA A 56 0.44 -8.41 10.99
C ALA A 56 1.03 -9.23 9.83
N GLU A 57 0.15 -9.78 8.99
CA GLU A 57 0.48 -10.31 7.66
C GLU A 57 0.48 -9.17 6.64
N TYR A 58 1.47 -9.17 5.75
CA TYR A 58 1.58 -8.19 4.68
C TYR A 58 2.32 -8.80 3.49
N GLU A 59 1.93 -8.34 2.30
CA GLU A 59 2.69 -8.57 1.07
C GLU A 59 3.86 -7.59 1.01
N LEU A 60 5.05 -8.08 0.66
CA LEU A 60 6.28 -7.30 0.62
C LEU A 60 6.86 -7.33 -0.80
N LEU A 61 7.11 -6.16 -1.38
CA LEU A 61 7.85 -6.05 -2.63
C LEU A 61 9.09 -5.18 -2.43
N GLU A 62 10.27 -5.81 -2.50
CA GLU A 62 11.57 -5.13 -2.49
C GLU A 62 11.90 -4.63 -3.90
N LEU A 63 11.73 -3.31 -4.12
CA LEU A 63 11.85 -2.69 -5.44
C LEU A 63 13.27 -2.77 -6.00
N ASP A 64 14.30 -2.88 -5.16
CA ASP A 64 15.69 -3.03 -5.57
C ASP A 64 16.07 -4.46 -5.99
N GLU A 65 15.19 -5.44 -5.76
CA GLU A 65 15.45 -6.86 -6.05
C GLU A 65 14.67 -7.36 -7.28
N VAL A 66 13.87 -6.51 -7.91
CA VAL A 66 13.09 -6.84 -9.11
C VAL A 66 13.50 -5.98 -10.30
N SER A 67 13.53 -6.58 -11.49
CA SER A 67 14.03 -5.91 -12.71
C SER A 67 13.20 -4.70 -13.13
N ASP A 68 11.90 -4.69 -12.82
CA ASP A 68 10.96 -3.60 -13.12
C ASP A 68 10.83 -2.59 -11.98
N GLY A 69 11.70 -2.66 -10.96
CA GLY A 69 11.64 -1.88 -9.73
C GLY A 69 11.53 -0.37 -9.92
N SER A 70 12.31 0.22 -10.84
CA SER A 70 12.22 1.66 -11.13
C SER A 70 10.87 2.05 -11.71
N ALA A 71 10.32 1.25 -12.63
CA ALA A 71 9.02 1.51 -13.25
C ALA A 71 7.88 1.37 -12.23
N LEU A 72 7.98 0.40 -11.31
CA LEU A 72 7.05 0.26 -10.20
C LEU A 72 7.14 1.44 -9.24
N GLN A 73 8.35 1.96 -8.99
CA GLN A 73 8.55 3.14 -8.15
C GLN A 73 7.92 4.40 -8.77
N ASP A 74 8.01 4.58 -10.08
CA ASP A 74 7.34 5.68 -10.79
C ASP A 74 5.82 5.47 -10.83
N ALA A 75 5.34 4.23 -10.96
CA ALA A 75 3.92 3.91 -10.85
C ALA A 75 3.34 4.23 -9.46
N LEU A 76 4.10 3.99 -8.38
CA LEU A 76 3.70 4.38 -7.02
C LEU A 76 3.54 5.90 -6.89
N GLU A 77 4.44 6.68 -7.49
CA GLU A 77 4.29 8.14 -7.54
C GLU A 77 3.01 8.56 -8.28
N GLN A 78 2.69 7.91 -9.40
CA GLN A 78 1.46 8.20 -10.14
C GLN A 78 0.18 7.84 -9.37
N ILE A 79 0.21 6.74 -8.60
CA ILE A 79 -0.95 6.21 -7.89
C ILE A 79 -1.20 6.95 -6.57
N SER A 80 -0.15 7.18 -5.77
CA SER A 80 -0.30 7.79 -4.44
C SER A 80 0.26 9.19 -4.29
N GLY A 81 1.00 9.69 -5.28
CA GLY A 81 1.80 10.91 -5.14
C GLY A 81 3.10 10.70 -4.36
N GLN A 82 3.42 9.48 -3.92
CA GLN A 82 4.62 9.17 -3.15
C GLN A 82 5.55 8.22 -3.90
N ARG A 83 6.72 8.73 -4.28
CA ARG A 83 7.80 7.94 -4.90
C ARG A 83 8.71 7.23 -3.89
N THR A 84 8.75 7.68 -2.64
CA THR A 84 9.70 7.20 -1.63
C THR A 84 9.26 5.88 -1.00
N VAL A 85 10.23 5.09 -0.53
CA VAL A 85 10.00 3.88 0.26
C VAL A 85 10.29 4.13 1.76
N PRO A 86 9.58 3.46 2.69
CA PRO A 86 8.48 2.53 2.42
C PRO A 86 7.24 3.27 1.89
N ASN A 87 6.47 2.62 1.03
CA ASN A 87 5.17 3.08 0.57
C ASN A 87 4.15 2.01 0.96
N VAL A 88 3.29 2.34 1.93
CA VAL A 88 2.46 1.37 2.67
C VAL A 88 1.00 1.55 2.33
N TYR A 89 0.31 0.45 2.10
CA TYR A 89 -1.14 0.40 1.93
C TYR A 89 -1.76 -0.56 2.95
N ILE A 90 -2.93 -0.17 3.48
CA ILE A 90 -3.78 -1.04 4.31
C ILE A 90 -5.20 -0.95 3.74
N LYS A 91 -5.77 -2.09 3.37
CA LYS A 91 -7.13 -2.20 2.79
C LYS A 91 -7.33 -1.22 1.63
N GLN A 92 -6.41 -1.25 0.66
CA GLN A 92 -6.34 -0.36 -0.51
C GLN A 92 -6.14 1.14 -0.21
N GLN A 93 -6.11 1.55 1.06
CA GLN A 93 -5.84 2.93 1.44
C GLN A 93 -4.33 3.17 1.54
N HIS A 94 -3.85 4.21 0.85
CA HIS A 94 -2.47 4.68 1.00
C HIS A 94 -2.26 5.27 2.41
N ILE A 95 -1.31 4.71 3.14
CA ILE A 95 -0.95 5.13 4.50
C ILE A 95 0.21 6.13 4.48
N GLY A 96 1.16 5.96 3.56
CA GLY A 96 2.35 6.79 3.45
C GLY A 96 3.62 6.01 3.78
N GLY A 97 4.56 6.67 4.46
CA GLY A 97 5.86 6.12 4.81
C GLY A 97 5.97 5.65 6.27
N ASN A 98 7.22 5.42 6.70
CA ASN A 98 7.48 4.95 8.07
C ASN A 98 6.97 5.94 9.12
N SER A 99 7.10 7.26 8.89
CA SER A 99 6.62 8.28 9.82
C SER A 99 5.11 8.18 10.04
N ASP A 100 4.34 7.93 8.99
CA ASP A 100 2.88 7.77 9.05
C ASP A 100 2.51 6.49 9.82
N VAL A 101 3.20 5.38 9.54
CA VAL A 101 3.04 4.11 10.29
C VAL A 101 3.34 4.30 11.78
N GLN A 102 4.46 4.96 12.13
CA GLN A 102 4.80 5.24 13.53
C GLN A 102 3.78 6.18 14.20
N SER A 103 3.25 7.15 13.46
CA SER A 103 2.20 8.05 13.95
C SER A 103 0.90 7.29 14.26
N LEU A 104 0.51 6.36 13.39
CA LEU A 104 -0.65 5.49 13.64
C LEU A 104 -0.43 4.53 14.81
N LYS A 105 0.80 4.00 14.97
CA LYS A 105 1.17 3.13 16.10
C LYS A 105 1.06 3.88 17.42
N SER A 106 1.74 5.03 17.53
CA SER A 106 1.75 5.86 18.73
C SER A 106 0.38 6.43 19.07
N GLY A 107 -0.44 6.74 18.06
CA GLY A 107 -1.83 7.14 18.23
C GLY A 107 -2.81 6.00 18.54
N GLY A 108 -2.34 4.75 18.67
CA GLY A 108 -3.18 3.58 18.99
C GLY A 108 -4.14 3.15 17.90
N LYS A 109 -3.99 3.64 16.66
CA LYS A 109 -4.91 3.36 15.53
C LYS A 109 -4.44 2.24 14.63
N LEU A 110 -3.13 1.98 14.57
CA LEU A 110 -2.55 1.02 13.62
C LEU A 110 -3.12 -0.39 13.83
N ALA A 111 -3.18 -0.88 15.07
CA ALA A 111 -3.70 -2.22 15.38
C ALA A 111 -5.17 -2.37 14.96
N SER A 112 -6.00 -1.35 15.17
CA SER A 112 -7.41 -1.36 14.74
C SER A 112 -7.54 -1.44 13.23
N LEU A 113 -6.75 -0.65 12.49
CA LEU A 113 -6.75 -0.69 11.01
C LEU A 113 -6.34 -2.06 10.49
N LEU A 114 -5.30 -2.66 11.07
CA LEU A 114 -4.82 -3.99 10.70
C LEU A 114 -5.87 -5.06 11.01
N LYS A 115 -6.57 -4.96 12.15
CA LYS A 115 -7.67 -5.85 12.53
C LYS A 115 -8.85 -5.74 11.57
N GLU A 116 -9.24 -4.52 11.21
CA GLU A 116 -10.32 -4.25 10.25
C GLU A 116 -9.99 -4.67 8.81
N ALA A 117 -8.70 -4.72 8.48
CA ALA A 117 -8.19 -5.29 7.25
C ALA A 117 -8.09 -6.84 7.28
N GLY A 118 -8.34 -7.47 8.44
CA GLY A 118 -8.16 -8.92 8.61
C GLY A 118 -6.71 -9.37 8.53
N ALA A 119 -5.76 -8.47 8.82
CA ALA A 119 -4.33 -8.71 8.63
C ALA A 119 -3.61 -9.20 9.90
N LEU A 120 -4.27 -9.25 11.06
CA LEU A 120 -3.65 -9.75 12.28
C LEU A 120 -3.75 -11.27 12.34
N LYS A 121 -2.63 -11.96 12.61
CA LYS A 121 -2.62 -13.40 12.86
C LYS A 121 -3.47 -13.73 14.09
N ALA A 122 -4.19 -14.85 14.00
CA ALA A 122 -4.99 -15.42 15.08
C ALA A 122 -4.12 -15.96 16.23
#